data_AF-A0A4P7SWG1-F1
#
_entry.id   AF-A0A4P7SWG1-F1
#
_cell.length_a   1.000
_cell.length_b   1.000
_cell.length_c   1.000
_cell.angle_alpha   90.00
_cell.angle_beta   90.00
_cell.angle_gamma   90.00
#
_symmetry.space_group_name_H-M   'P 1'
#
loop_
_entity.id
_entity.type
_entity.pdbx_description
1 polymer ?
#
loop_
_entity_poly.entity_id
_entity_poly.type
_entity_poly.pdbx_seq_one_letter_code
_entity_poly.pdbx_strand_id
1 'polypeptide(L)'
;MAAPTRVTGVSVALTTATTPKTTATTPKITAALNIAVGDIFVVCGGACGPSSGMGTNPSVSAGAVTWILQKSVSATGYGDLKLWSGTVTTASASATVSLTGTGGLSWGFVVEQYRNGTVGASVVNHASTGVPTIALTIGAANSAIVSGSTDFNASTGILPGPPSTVR
;
A
#
# COMPACT_ATOMS: atom_id res chain seq x y z
N MET A 1 -14.20 -19.84 14.28
CA MET A 1 -12.85 -19.55 13.78
C MET A 1 -12.20 -18.49 14.66
N ALA A 2 -10.90 -18.64 14.93
CA ALA A 2 -10.13 -17.60 15.63
C ALA A 2 -9.94 -16.37 14.71
N ALA A 3 -9.82 -15.18 15.30
CA ALA A 3 -9.53 -13.97 14.55
C ALA A 3 -8.10 -14.05 13.95
N PRO A 4 -7.85 -13.46 12.77
CA PRO A 4 -6.51 -13.20 12.30
C PRO A 4 -5.74 -12.41 13.36
N THR A 5 -4.55 -12.89 13.71
CA THR A 5 -3.67 -12.22 14.68
C THR A 5 -2.64 -11.41 13.92
N ARG A 6 -2.59 -10.10 14.16
CA ARG A 6 -1.52 -9.26 13.61
C ARG A 6 -0.19 -9.63 14.29
N VAL A 7 0.79 -10.04 13.50
CA VAL A 7 2.13 -10.41 13.98
C VAL A 7 3.02 -9.17 14.04
N THR A 8 3.04 -8.38 12.96
CA THR A 8 3.82 -7.14 12.87
C THR A 8 3.31 -6.25 11.74
N GLY A 9 3.71 -4.99 11.76
CA GLY A 9 3.58 -4.08 10.62
C GLY A 9 4.84 -3.24 10.46
N VAL A 10 5.36 -3.17 9.24
CA VAL A 10 6.58 -2.44 8.92
C VAL A 10 6.29 -1.43 7.82
N SER A 11 6.58 -0.16 8.12
CA SER A 11 6.49 0.92 7.15
C SER A 11 7.87 1.24 6.58
N VAL A 12 7.97 1.29 5.27
CA VAL A 12 9.16 1.77 4.56
C VAL A 12 8.85 3.15 4.02
N ALA A 13 9.39 4.15 4.73
CA ALA A 13 8.96 5.54 4.61
C ALA A 13 9.17 6.13 3.21
N LEU A 14 8.32 7.11 2.90
CA LEU A 14 8.61 8.15 1.93
C LEU A 14 9.78 8.96 2.47
N THR A 15 10.95 8.84 1.86
CA THR A 15 12.09 9.69 2.18
C THR A 15 11.82 11.09 1.65
N THR A 16 11.34 11.98 2.52
CA THR A 16 11.13 13.41 2.21
C THR A 16 12.33 14.28 2.59
N ALA A 17 13.35 13.74 3.26
CA ALA A 17 14.32 14.55 3.99
C ALA A 17 15.75 14.65 3.42
N THR A 18 16.15 13.91 2.37
CA THR A 18 17.51 14.02 1.84
C THR A 18 17.54 13.90 0.32
N THR A 19 17.98 14.97 -0.35
CA THR A 19 18.55 14.94 -1.69
C THR A 19 19.66 13.87 -1.74
N PRO A 20 19.68 12.94 -2.70
CA PRO A 20 18.82 12.85 -3.88
C PRO A 20 17.52 12.09 -3.59
N LYS A 21 16.42 12.55 -4.23
CA LYS A 21 15.17 11.77 -4.39
C LYS A 21 15.58 10.38 -4.87
N THR A 22 15.54 9.39 -3.98
CA THR A 22 16.05 8.04 -4.29
C THR A 22 15.35 7.57 -5.55
N THR A 23 16.15 7.21 -6.56
CA THR A 23 15.71 6.88 -7.91
C THR A 23 14.54 5.90 -7.88
N ALA A 24 13.52 6.23 -8.65
CA ALA A 24 12.28 5.47 -8.88
C ALA A 24 12.42 3.95 -8.90
N THR A 25 13.56 3.45 -9.37
CA THR A 25 13.80 2.07 -9.77
C THR A 25 14.54 1.20 -8.75
N THR A 26 15.08 1.77 -7.67
CA THR A 26 15.73 0.95 -6.63
C THR A 26 14.68 0.39 -5.67
N PRO A 27 14.64 -0.95 -5.44
CA PRO A 27 13.70 -1.52 -4.50
C PRO A 27 13.91 -0.95 -3.09
N LYS A 28 12.81 -0.56 -2.45
CA LYS A 28 12.77 -0.30 -1.01
C LYS A 28 12.47 -1.61 -0.31
N ILE A 29 13.15 -1.87 0.80
CA ILE A 29 13.16 -3.16 1.47
C ILE A 29 12.78 -2.97 2.94
N THR A 30 11.95 -3.85 3.48
CA THR A 30 11.64 -3.86 4.91
C THR A 30 12.84 -4.30 5.75
N ALA A 31 12.78 -4.08 7.06
CA ALA A 31 13.57 -4.87 8.00
C ALA A 31 13.24 -6.38 7.85
N ALA A 32 14.12 -7.23 8.39
CA ALA A 32 13.91 -8.68 8.41
C ALA A 32 12.67 -9.04 9.26
N LEU A 33 11.89 -10.00 8.74
CA LEU A 33 10.65 -10.52 9.29
C LEU A 33 10.81 -12.01 9.57
N ASN A 34 10.27 -12.45 10.71
CA ASN A 34 10.12 -13.87 11.01
C ASN A 34 8.74 -14.33 10.49
N ILE A 35 8.74 -15.25 9.54
CA ILE A 35 7.56 -15.69 8.81
C ILE A 35 7.36 -17.21 8.96
N ALA A 36 6.11 -17.62 9.13
CA ALA A 36 5.68 -19.00 9.18
C ALA A 36 4.80 -19.35 7.98
N VAL A 37 4.72 -20.64 7.64
CA VAL A 37 3.78 -21.13 6.63
C VAL A 37 2.35 -20.78 7.05
N GLY A 38 1.57 -20.23 6.12
CA GLY A 38 0.20 -19.76 6.37
C GLY A 38 0.11 -18.33 6.91
N ASP A 39 1.23 -17.66 7.18
CA ASP A 39 1.21 -16.22 7.41
C ASP A 39 0.71 -15.50 6.15
N ILE A 40 -0.06 -14.44 6.35
CA ILE A 40 -0.60 -13.57 5.31
C ILE A 40 0.14 -12.26 5.36
N PHE A 41 0.69 -11.85 4.23
CA PHE A 41 1.13 -10.49 4.01
C PHE A 41 0.06 -9.67 3.32
N VAL A 42 -0.12 -8.43 3.78
CA VAL A 42 -0.84 -7.38 3.07
C VAL A 42 0.15 -6.24 2.84
N VAL A 43 0.36 -5.86 1.59
CA VAL A 43 1.27 -4.78 1.20
C VAL A 43 0.44 -3.63 0.66
N CYS A 44 0.59 -2.45 1.25
CA CYS A 44 -0.02 -1.22 0.78
C CYS A 44 1.08 -0.29 0.29
N GLY A 45 1.16 -0.08 -1.03
CA GLY A 45 2.11 0.83 -1.66
C GLY A 45 1.43 2.10 -2.15
N GLY A 46 2.05 3.24 -1.90
CA GLY A 46 1.55 4.54 -2.31
C GLY A 46 2.64 5.42 -2.92
N ALA A 47 2.30 6.12 -3.99
CA ALA A 47 3.13 7.11 -4.64
C ALA A 47 2.49 8.50 -4.54
N CYS A 48 3.34 9.53 -4.39
CA CYS A 48 2.94 10.92 -4.40
C CYS A 48 3.09 11.49 -5.83
N GLY A 49 2.05 12.14 -6.34
CA GLY A 49 2.15 12.93 -7.56
C GLY A 49 1.65 12.26 -8.83
N PRO A 50 1.24 13.07 -9.84
CA PRO A 50 0.62 12.60 -11.08
C PRO A 50 1.58 11.87 -12.03
N SER A 51 2.89 11.91 -11.74
CA SER A 51 3.95 11.28 -12.54
C SER A 51 4.68 10.17 -11.80
N SER A 52 4.12 9.71 -10.67
CA SER A 52 4.66 8.60 -9.91
C SER A 52 3.63 7.49 -9.77
N GLY A 53 4.10 6.28 -10.03
CA GLY A 53 3.36 5.06 -9.90
C GLY A 53 4.03 4.10 -8.95
N MET A 54 3.29 3.05 -8.63
CA MET A 54 3.81 1.86 -7.99
C MET A 54 4.22 0.87 -9.06
N GLY A 55 5.30 0.14 -8.83
CA GLY A 55 5.75 -0.93 -9.71
C GLY A 55 4.81 -2.14 -9.73
N THR A 56 5.37 -3.26 -10.17
CA THR A 56 4.68 -4.55 -10.23
C THR A 56 4.60 -5.17 -8.83
N ASN A 57 4.35 -6.48 -8.77
CA ASN A 57 4.19 -7.21 -7.52
C ASN A 57 5.38 -6.98 -6.56
N PRO A 58 5.12 -6.97 -5.24
CA PRO A 58 6.17 -7.09 -4.25
C PRO A 58 7.00 -8.35 -4.47
N SER A 59 8.18 -8.40 -3.87
CA SER A 59 8.99 -9.62 -3.78
C SER A 59 9.30 -9.94 -2.33
N VAL A 60 9.58 -11.21 -2.06
CA VAL A 60 10.07 -11.66 -0.75
C VAL A 60 11.43 -12.34 -0.94
N SER A 61 12.40 -12.02 -0.10
CA SER A 61 13.75 -12.58 -0.21
C SER A 61 13.83 -14.05 0.22
N ALA A 62 12.89 -14.50 1.05
CA ALA A 62 12.76 -15.88 1.50
C ALA A 62 11.30 -16.20 1.84
N GLY A 63 10.90 -17.46 1.72
CA GLY A 63 9.60 -17.96 2.21
C GLY A 63 8.44 -18.04 1.21
N ALA A 64 8.69 -17.87 -0.08
CA ALA A 64 7.75 -18.14 -1.18
C ALA A 64 6.33 -17.57 -0.97
N VAL A 65 6.06 -16.43 -1.61
CA VAL A 65 4.75 -15.77 -1.58
C VAL A 65 4.29 -15.52 -3.00
N THR A 66 3.10 -16.02 -3.35
CA THR A 66 2.42 -15.63 -4.59
C THR A 66 1.60 -14.39 -4.31
N TRP A 67 2.00 -13.27 -4.89
CA TRP A 67 1.34 -11.98 -4.70
C TRP A 67 0.13 -11.82 -5.61
N ILE A 68 -0.99 -11.43 -5.02
CA ILE A 68 -2.24 -11.11 -5.69
C ILE A 68 -2.49 -9.62 -5.50
N LEU A 69 -2.60 -8.88 -6.61
CA LEU A 69 -3.06 -7.48 -6.56
C LEU A 69 -4.55 -7.47 -6.21
N GLN A 70 -4.86 -6.98 -5.01
CA GLN A 70 -6.23 -6.90 -4.51
C GLN A 70 -6.94 -5.65 -5.05
N LYS A 71 -6.24 -4.51 -5.06
CA LYS A 71 -6.75 -3.23 -5.58
C LYS A 71 -5.64 -2.36 -6.13
N SER A 72 -5.99 -1.56 -7.14
CA SER A 72 -5.17 -0.48 -7.67
C SER A 72 -6.07 0.73 -7.92
N VAL A 73 -5.60 1.91 -7.51
CA VAL A 73 -6.21 3.19 -7.84
C VAL A 73 -5.13 4.04 -8.48
N SER A 74 -5.25 4.26 -9.78
CA SER A 74 -4.37 5.10 -10.57
C SER A 74 -5.24 6.02 -11.41
N ALA A 75 -5.17 7.32 -11.15
CA ALA A 75 -5.95 8.34 -11.83
C ALA A 75 -5.05 9.50 -12.23
N THR A 76 -5.24 10.02 -13.44
CA THR A 76 -4.48 11.19 -13.93
C THR A 76 -4.64 12.37 -12.97
N GLY A 77 -3.54 12.97 -12.54
CA GLY A 77 -3.57 14.07 -11.57
C GLY A 77 -3.39 13.63 -10.11
N TYR A 78 -3.50 12.33 -9.82
CA TYR A 78 -3.45 11.76 -8.48
C TYR A 78 -2.27 10.82 -8.27
N GLY A 79 -1.94 10.57 -7.01
CA GLY A 79 -0.98 9.53 -6.63
C GLY A 79 -1.52 8.12 -6.86
N ASP A 80 -0.64 7.18 -7.19
CA ASP A 80 -0.99 5.76 -7.32
C ASP A 80 -1.09 5.09 -5.94
N LEU A 81 -2.06 4.19 -5.78
CA LEU A 81 -2.23 3.32 -4.62
C LEU A 81 -2.44 1.89 -5.09
N LYS A 82 -1.68 0.95 -4.52
CA LYS A 82 -1.85 -0.47 -4.77
C LYS A 82 -1.84 -1.26 -3.47
N LEU A 83 -2.79 -2.19 -3.36
CA LEU A 83 -2.84 -3.17 -2.29
C LEU A 83 -2.63 -4.56 -2.87
N TRP A 84 -1.67 -5.28 -2.31
CA TRP A 84 -1.43 -6.69 -2.58
C TRP A 84 -1.67 -7.51 -1.34
N SER A 85 -1.96 -8.78 -1.54
CA SER A 85 -1.83 -9.79 -0.50
C SER A 85 -1.10 -11.02 -1.01
N GLY A 86 -0.64 -11.84 -0.09
CA GLY A 86 -0.08 -13.14 -0.42
C GLY A 86 0.05 -14.01 0.83
N THR A 87 -0.04 -15.32 0.64
CA THR A 87 0.16 -16.30 1.71
C THR A 87 1.56 -16.89 1.60
N VAL A 88 2.25 -16.95 2.73
CA VAL A 88 3.57 -17.57 2.87
C VAL A 88 3.43 -19.09 2.76
N THR A 89 4.14 -19.71 1.82
CA THR A 89 4.14 -21.18 1.65
C THR A 89 5.38 -21.84 2.24
N THR A 90 6.42 -21.06 2.53
CA THR A 90 7.66 -21.55 3.16
C THR A 90 8.08 -20.64 4.32
N ALA A 91 8.45 -21.20 5.47
CA ALA A 91 8.88 -20.40 6.61
C ALA A 91 10.31 -19.82 6.45
N SER A 92 10.60 -18.73 7.13
CA SER A 92 11.94 -18.13 7.24
C SER A 92 12.04 -17.25 8.47
N ALA A 93 13.16 -17.30 9.18
CA ALA A 93 13.39 -16.43 10.33
C ALA A 93 13.87 -15.01 9.94
N SER A 94 14.19 -14.77 8.66
CA SER A 94 14.82 -13.53 8.18
C SER A 94 14.41 -13.19 6.74
N ALA A 95 13.10 -13.15 6.47
CA ALA A 95 12.58 -12.70 5.19
C ALA A 95 12.45 -11.18 5.12
N THR A 96 12.65 -10.59 3.95
CA THR A 96 12.38 -9.16 3.71
C THR A 96 11.41 -9.04 2.56
N VAL A 97 10.50 -8.06 2.63
CA VAL A 97 9.64 -7.69 1.52
C VAL A 97 10.23 -6.48 0.82
N SER A 98 10.24 -6.50 -0.51
CA SER A 98 10.64 -5.34 -1.29
C SER A 98 9.59 -4.96 -2.32
N LEU A 99 9.56 -3.67 -2.64
CA LEU A 99 8.71 -3.11 -3.68
C LEU A 99 9.52 -2.06 -4.41
N THR A 100 9.17 -1.80 -5.67
CA THR A 100 9.82 -0.78 -6.50
C THR A 100 8.76 0.21 -6.96
N GLY A 101 9.08 1.51 -6.95
CA GLY A 101 8.24 2.54 -7.54
C GLY A 101 8.38 2.62 -9.06
N THR A 102 7.60 3.47 -9.70
CA THR A 102 7.79 3.89 -11.08
C THR A 102 7.68 5.41 -11.13
N GLY A 103 8.58 6.11 -11.82
CA GLY A 103 8.54 7.58 -11.92
C GLY A 103 9.28 8.36 -10.81
N GLY A 104 9.44 9.68 -11.02
CA GLY A 104 10.48 10.48 -10.37
C GLY A 104 10.18 11.11 -9.01
N LEU A 105 9.04 10.81 -8.36
CA LEU A 105 8.66 11.41 -7.07
C LEU A 105 8.64 10.38 -5.92
N SER A 106 8.27 10.85 -4.74
CA SER A 106 8.31 10.09 -3.49
C SER A 106 7.26 8.98 -3.48
N TRP A 107 7.68 7.78 -3.10
CA TRP A 107 6.80 6.63 -2.90
C TRP A 107 7.22 5.87 -1.64
N GLY A 108 6.36 5.00 -1.13
CA GLY A 108 6.66 4.14 0.00
C GLY A 108 5.63 3.02 0.11
N PHE A 109 5.81 2.15 1.09
CA PHE A 109 4.86 1.08 1.33
C PHE A 109 4.86 0.63 2.78
N VAL A 110 3.76 -0.02 3.16
CA VAL A 110 3.60 -0.69 4.44
C VAL A 110 3.36 -2.17 4.18
N VAL A 111 3.94 -3.02 5.01
CA VAL A 111 3.70 -4.46 5.04
C VAL A 111 3.08 -4.81 6.37
N GLU A 112 1.92 -5.45 6.33
CA GLU A 112 1.23 -6.00 7.48
C GLU A 112 1.28 -7.53 7.41
N GLN A 113 1.67 -8.17 8.52
CA GLN A 113 1.73 -9.63 8.66
C GLN A 113 0.63 -10.10 9.60
N TYR A 114 -0.18 -11.05 9.15
CA TYR A 114 -1.23 -11.68 9.92
C TYR A 114 -1.03 -13.20 9.95
N ARG A 115 -1.53 -13.84 11.02
CA ARG A 115 -1.52 -15.29 11.19
C ARG A 115 -2.94 -15.80 11.45
N ASN A 116 -3.22 -17.06 11.09
CA ASN A 116 -4.51 -17.73 11.32
C ASN A 116 -5.70 -17.06 10.61
N GLY A 117 -5.50 -16.57 9.39
CA GLY A 117 -6.56 -15.93 8.60
C GLY A 117 -6.63 -16.46 7.18
N THR A 118 -7.57 -15.91 6.43
CA THR A 118 -7.63 -15.98 4.97
C THR A 118 -7.88 -14.59 4.41
N VAL A 119 -7.51 -14.37 3.15
CA VAL A 119 -7.78 -13.09 2.48
C VAL A 119 -9.18 -13.15 1.85
N GLY A 120 -10.06 -12.24 2.26
CA GLY A 120 -11.37 -12.05 1.64
C GLY A 120 -11.31 -11.22 0.35
N ALA A 121 -12.39 -11.26 -0.44
CA ALA A 121 -12.49 -10.45 -1.66
C ALA A 121 -12.62 -8.94 -1.34
N SER A 122 -12.04 -8.09 -2.19
CA SER A 122 -12.19 -6.64 -2.10
C SER A 122 -13.18 -6.13 -3.16
N VAL A 123 -14.33 -5.58 -2.75
CA VAL A 123 -15.48 -5.31 -3.64
C VAL A 123 -15.70 -3.81 -3.95
N VAL A 124 -14.96 -2.89 -3.33
CA VAL A 124 -15.28 -1.47 -3.49
C VAL A 124 -14.63 -0.86 -4.75
N ASN A 125 -15.42 -0.10 -5.51
CA ASN A 125 -14.99 0.72 -6.64
C ASN A 125 -14.68 2.15 -6.16
N HIS A 126 -13.76 2.83 -6.84
CA HIS A 126 -13.47 4.25 -6.59
C HIS A 126 -14.71 5.11 -6.86
N ALA A 127 -15.06 6.01 -5.95
CA ALA A 127 -16.07 7.03 -6.20
C ALA A 127 -15.40 8.23 -6.89
N SER A 128 -15.89 8.62 -8.06
CA SER A 128 -15.38 9.79 -8.80
C SER A 128 -15.94 11.12 -8.27
N THR A 129 -17.00 11.08 -7.47
CA THR A 129 -17.66 12.24 -6.84
C THR A 129 -18.32 11.85 -5.51
N GLY A 130 -18.55 12.83 -4.62
CA GLY A 130 -19.23 12.64 -3.33
C GLY A 130 -18.31 12.30 -2.16
N VAL A 131 -18.87 12.28 -0.94
CA VAL A 131 -18.15 11.86 0.27
C VAL A 131 -17.83 10.36 0.13
N PRO A 132 -16.55 9.96 0.16
CA PRO A 132 -16.20 8.55 -0.01
C PRO A 132 -16.67 7.73 1.20
N THR A 133 -17.76 6.99 1.03
CA THR A 133 -18.20 5.98 2.00
C THR A 133 -17.73 4.61 1.55
N ILE A 134 -16.96 3.92 2.40
CA ILE A 134 -16.56 2.53 2.17
C ILE A 134 -17.57 1.65 2.91
N ALA A 135 -18.55 1.11 2.19
CA ALA A 135 -19.42 0.09 2.73
C ALA A 135 -18.65 -1.24 2.80
N LEU A 136 -18.48 -1.77 4.02
CA LEU A 136 -17.78 -3.02 4.27
C LEU A 136 -18.81 -4.10 4.62
N THR A 137 -19.02 -5.04 3.71
CA THR A 137 -19.73 -6.29 4.03
C THR A 137 -18.73 -7.28 4.58
N ILE A 138 -18.75 -7.47 5.90
CA ILE A 138 -17.92 -8.48 6.54
C ILE A 138 -18.64 -9.83 6.40
N GLY A 139 -18.10 -10.72 5.55
CA GLY A 139 -18.68 -12.05 5.31
C GLY A 139 -18.47 -13.06 6.43
N ALA A 140 -17.60 -12.77 7.41
CA ALA A 140 -17.31 -13.65 8.53
C ALA A 140 -16.95 -12.85 9.80
N ALA A 141 -17.48 -13.29 10.95
CA ALA A 141 -17.08 -12.75 12.24
C ALA A 141 -15.56 -12.90 12.47
N ASN A 142 -14.98 -12.03 13.32
CA ASN A 142 -13.57 -12.03 13.69
C ASN A 142 -12.62 -11.72 12.51
N SER A 143 -12.88 -10.64 11.78
CA SER A 143 -12.08 -10.23 10.61
C SER A 143 -11.11 -9.09 10.95
N ALA A 144 -9.97 -9.06 10.25
CA ALA A 144 -9.10 -7.90 10.17
C ALA A 144 -9.42 -7.12 8.89
N ILE A 145 -9.49 -5.79 8.97
CA ILE A 145 -9.69 -4.91 7.81
C ILE A 145 -8.41 -4.11 7.60
N VAL A 146 -7.90 -4.14 6.36
CA VAL A 146 -6.76 -3.31 5.95
C VAL A 146 -7.24 -2.32 4.89
N SER A 147 -6.98 -1.04 5.13
CA SER A 147 -7.28 0.04 4.21
C SER A 147 -6.00 0.78 3.83
N GLY A 148 -5.88 1.16 2.57
CA GLY A 148 -4.87 2.09 2.11
C GLY A 148 -5.53 3.37 1.59
N SER A 149 -4.85 4.48 1.80
CA SER A 149 -5.15 5.75 1.14
C SER A 149 -3.86 6.36 0.63
N THR A 150 -3.95 7.07 -0.48
CA THR A 150 -2.91 7.98 -0.95
C THR A 150 -3.56 9.34 -1.14
N ASP A 151 -2.90 10.38 -0.67
CA ASP A 151 -3.31 11.75 -0.91
C ASP A 151 -2.30 12.39 -1.85
N PHE A 152 -2.76 12.75 -3.05
CA PHE A 152 -2.11 13.77 -3.82
C PHE A 152 -3.10 14.33 -4.83
N ASN A 153 -3.41 15.62 -4.71
CA ASN A 153 -4.05 16.38 -5.76
C ASN A 153 -3.43 17.78 -5.81
N ALA A 154 -2.56 18.03 -6.78
CA ALA A 154 -2.06 19.38 -7.02
C ALA A 154 -3.03 20.24 -7.85
N SER A 155 -4.03 19.64 -8.52
CA SER A 155 -4.91 20.34 -9.49
C SER A 155 -6.25 20.84 -8.92
N THR A 156 -6.78 20.27 -7.82
CA THR A 156 -8.04 20.74 -7.19
C THR A 156 -7.86 21.31 -5.78
N GLY A 157 -6.63 21.30 -5.25
CA GLY A 157 -6.28 21.94 -3.97
C GLY A 157 -5.93 23.44 -4.09
N ILE A 158 -5.88 23.98 -5.31
CA ILE A 158 -5.77 25.42 -5.52
C ILE A 158 -7.12 26.03 -5.16
N LEU A 159 -7.21 26.63 -3.97
CA LEU A 159 -8.25 27.61 -3.65
C LEU A 159 -8.32 28.62 -4.80
N PRO A 160 -9.51 28.96 -5.31
CA PRO A 160 -9.65 29.97 -6.37
C PRO A 160 -9.25 31.35 -5.81
N GLY A 161 -7.95 31.67 -5.91
CA GLY A 161 -7.35 32.99 -5.70
C GLY A 161 -7.36 33.53 -4.26
N PRO A 162 -6.36 34.32 -3.85
CA PRO A 162 -6.53 35.22 -2.71
C PRO A 162 -7.61 36.27 -3.05
N PRO A 163 -8.36 36.81 -2.06
CA PRO A 163 -9.25 37.94 -2.31
C PRO A 163 -8.41 39.07 -2.91
N SER A 164 -8.80 39.55 -4.09
CA SER A 164 -8.21 40.77 -4.64
C SER A 164 -8.45 41.88 -3.64
N THR A 165 -7.37 42.37 -3.02
CA THR A 165 -7.44 43.62 -2.28
C THR A 165 -7.67 44.72 -3.31
N VAL A 166 -8.91 45.18 -3.39
CA VAL A 166 -9.26 46.45 -4.02
C VAL A 166 -8.45 47.54 -3.31
N ARG A 167 -7.60 48.24 -4.07
CA ARG A 167 -7.12 49.58 -3.73
C ARG A 167 -7.80 50.56 -4.67
#